data_AF-A0AA39Y533-F1
#
_entry.id   AF-A0AA39Y533-F1
#
_cell.length_a   1.000
_cell.length_b   1.000
_cell.length_c   1.000
_cell.angle_alpha   90.00
_cell.angle_beta   90.00
_cell.angle_gamma   90.00
#
_symmetry.space_group_name_H-M   'P 1'
#
loop_
_entity.id
_entity.type
_entity.pdbx_description
1 polymer ?
#
loop_
_entity_poly.entity_id
_entity_poly.type
_entity_poly.pdbx_seq_one_letter_code
_entity_poly.pdbx_strand_id
1 'polypeptide(L)'
;MKVEIVVASQTFEDTSWVARHLPGWARSIYVTDDPSARLTVPKNKGREAMVYLTHLIDRYDTLANNTIFLHASRFAWHNDDPDYDALATLHRLQLDFVQTSGYVNLRCAWVIGCPLEVRPLADAVDEYAEQDPMKKLTTKQVFKQAFEELMPGMTVPHVIGVACCSQFAISREAAHRWTRGDYIRWREWLLNTELDDELSGRVLEYMWHIIFGKNSVYCPLAKQCYCRVYGMCDLDCEEDKCKGRYVLPKVSTLPEGWPEIGWSGEHRNFSGPL
;
A
#
# COMPACT_ATOMS: atom_id res chain seq x y z
N MET A 1 -0.51 -10.48 -20.41
CA MET A 1 -1.12 -10.83 -19.10
C MET A 1 -2.01 -9.68 -18.66
N LYS A 2 -3.31 -9.92 -18.38
CA LYS A 2 -4.28 -8.84 -18.09
C LYS A 2 -4.12 -8.28 -16.67
N VAL A 3 -3.81 -9.14 -15.71
CA VAL A 3 -3.71 -8.79 -14.29
C VAL A 3 -2.70 -9.69 -13.58
N GLU A 4 -1.90 -9.10 -12.69
CA GLU A 4 -1.00 -9.81 -11.78
C GLU A 4 -1.15 -9.26 -10.36
N ILE A 5 -1.25 -10.16 -9.38
CA ILE A 5 -1.21 -9.82 -7.95
C ILE A 5 0.18 -10.10 -7.39
N VAL A 6 0.73 -9.10 -6.69
CA VAL A 6 2.04 -9.12 -6.05
C VAL A 6 1.82 -9.03 -4.55
N VAL A 7 2.25 -10.06 -3.84
CA VAL A 7 2.01 -10.21 -2.41
C VAL A 7 3.34 -10.19 -1.67
N ALA A 8 3.48 -9.27 -0.72
CA ALA A 8 4.54 -9.31 0.27
C ALA A 8 4.09 -10.22 1.43
N SER A 9 4.87 -11.26 1.73
CA SER A 9 4.50 -12.28 2.70
C SER A 9 5.70 -12.71 3.54
N GLN A 10 5.41 -13.23 4.73
CA GLN A 10 6.35 -13.99 5.55
C GLN A 10 5.94 -15.46 5.67
N THR A 11 6.87 -16.32 6.06
CA THR A 11 6.67 -17.79 6.13
C THR A 11 5.48 -18.24 6.98
N PHE A 12 5.06 -17.45 7.98
CA PHE A 12 3.93 -17.78 8.85
C PHE A 12 2.57 -17.36 8.29
N GLU A 13 2.51 -16.59 7.21
CA GLU A 13 1.25 -16.08 6.64
C GLU A 13 0.66 -17.04 5.61
N ASP A 14 -0.66 -17.22 5.64
CA ASP A 14 -1.36 -18.02 4.63
C ASP A 14 -1.73 -17.17 3.40
N THR A 15 -1.08 -17.47 2.27
CA THR A 15 -1.36 -16.87 0.96
C THR A 15 -2.08 -17.82 0.00
N SER A 16 -2.50 -19.01 0.47
CA SER A 16 -3.17 -20.01 -0.36
C SER A 16 -4.52 -19.53 -0.92
N TRP A 17 -5.17 -18.59 -0.22
CA TRP A 17 -6.42 -17.96 -0.62
C TRP A 17 -6.34 -17.29 -2.00
N VAL A 18 -5.17 -16.73 -2.37
CA VAL A 18 -4.97 -16.08 -3.66
C VAL A 18 -5.19 -17.08 -4.80
N ALA A 19 -4.60 -18.27 -4.67
CA ALA A 19 -4.77 -19.35 -5.65
C ALA A 19 -6.21 -19.86 -5.70
N ARG A 20 -6.82 -19.99 -4.51
CA ARG A 20 -8.14 -20.60 -4.30
C ARG A 20 -9.25 -19.73 -4.90
N HIS A 21 -9.17 -18.41 -4.69
CA HIS A 21 -10.26 -17.50 -5.04
C HIS A 21 -9.98 -16.59 -6.25
N LEU A 22 -8.72 -16.46 -6.68
CA LEU A 22 -8.33 -15.69 -7.87
C LEU A 22 -7.57 -16.55 -8.91
N PRO A 23 -8.08 -17.73 -9.31
CA PRO A 23 -7.35 -18.68 -10.18
C PRO A 23 -7.01 -18.13 -11.57
N GLY A 24 -7.72 -17.10 -12.04
CA GLY A 24 -7.47 -16.45 -13.32
C GLY A 24 -6.42 -15.32 -13.29
N TRP A 25 -5.91 -14.97 -12.11
CA TRP A 25 -4.93 -13.90 -11.93
C TRP A 25 -3.54 -14.51 -11.83
N ALA A 26 -2.57 -13.93 -12.53
CA ALA A 26 -1.18 -14.28 -12.29
C ALA A 26 -0.79 -13.82 -10.89
N ARG A 27 0.06 -14.58 -10.20
CA ARG A 27 0.42 -14.32 -8.80
C ARG A 27 1.93 -14.40 -8.61
N SER A 28 2.47 -13.39 -7.96
CA SER A 28 3.86 -13.29 -7.54
C SER A 28 3.89 -13.09 -6.03
N ILE A 29 4.06 -14.18 -5.28
CA ILE A 29 4.11 -14.18 -3.82
C ILE A 29 5.58 -14.19 -3.41
N TYR A 30 6.06 -13.07 -2.86
CA TYR A 30 7.42 -12.93 -2.36
C TYR A 30 7.46 -13.22 -0.87
N VAL A 31 8.30 -14.17 -0.46
CA VAL A 31 8.53 -14.51 0.95
C VAL A 31 9.80 -13.82 1.42
N THR A 32 9.68 -12.89 2.36
CA THR A 32 10.78 -11.96 2.69
C THR A 32 11.76 -12.50 3.72
N ASP A 33 11.34 -13.47 4.53
CA ASP A 33 12.10 -14.11 5.61
C ASP A 33 12.66 -15.49 5.23
N ASP A 34 12.48 -15.93 3.98
CA ASP A 34 13.04 -17.17 3.44
C ASP A 34 13.90 -16.89 2.19
N PRO A 35 15.24 -16.91 2.31
CA PRO A 35 16.17 -16.74 1.18
C PRO A 35 16.11 -17.88 0.15
N SER A 36 15.51 -19.02 0.49
CA SER A 36 15.36 -20.17 -0.41
C SER A 36 14.03 -20.17 -1.16
N ALA A 37 13.12 -19.25 -0.83
CA ALA A 37 11.84 -19.12 -1.49
C ALA A 37 12.03 -18.80 -2.99
N ARG A 38 11.14 -19.36 -3.81
CA ARG A 38 11.17 -19.18 -5.28
C ARG A 38 11.18 -17.70 -5.69
N LEU A 39 10.40 -16.88 -4.99
CA LEU A 39 10.42 -15.42 -5.10
C LEU A 39 10.75 -14.89 -3.71
N THR A 40 11.88 -14.19 -3.62
CA THR A 40 12.39 -13.60 -2.38
C THR A 40 12.97 -12.22 -2.69
N VAL A 41 13.46 -11.54 -1.67
CA VAL A 41 14.04 -10.20 -1.75
C VAL A 41 15.54 -10.22 -1.42
N PRO A 42 16.33 -9.26 -1.90
CA PRO A 42 17.76 -9.21 -1.58
C PRO A 42 18.03 -9.03 -0.07
N LYS A 43 17.11 -8.40 0.67
CA LYS A 43 17.17 -8.21 2.12
C LYS A 43 15.77 -7.91 2.67
N ASN A 44 15.41 -8.48 3.81
CA ASN A 44 14.17 -8.12 4.51
C ASN A 44 14.32 -6.75 5.20
N LYS A 45 14.09 -5.65 4.46
CA LYS A 45 14.19 -4.25 4.92
C LYS A 45 13.28 -3.34 4.08
N GLY A 46 12.63 -2.37 4.71
CA GLY A 46 11.66 -1.49 4.09
C GLY A 46 10.27 -2.11 3.92
N ARG A 47 9.92 -3.13 4.71
CA ARG A 47 8.63 -3.84 4.65
C ARG A 47 8.26 -4.28 3.23
N GLU A 48 7.01 -4.09 2.81
CA GLU A 48 6.49 -4.43 1.48
C GLU A 48 7.17 -3.65 0.34
N ALA A 49 7.79 -2.50 0.63
CA ALA A 49 8.41 -1.67 -0.40
C ALA A 49 9.55 -2.41 -1.11
N MET A 50 10.30 -3.26 -0.40
CA MET A 50 11.34 -4.09 -1.00
C MET A 50 10.79 -5.10 -2.00
N VAL A 51 9.65 -5.72 -1.66
CA VAL A 51 8.95 -6.65 -2.55
C VAL A 51 8.49 -5.92 -3.80
N TYR A 52 7.86 -4.75 -3.64
CA TYR A 52 7.27 -4.02 -4.75
C TYR A 52 8.35 -3.51 -5.71
N LEU A 53 9.44 -2.95 -5.18
CA LEU A 53 10.60 -2.55 -5.98
C LEU A 53 11.25 -3.74 -6.68
N THR A 54 11.45 -4.86 -5.98
CA THR A 54 12.03 -6.07 -6.58
C THR A 54 11.17 -6.59 -7.73
N HIS A 55 9.85 -6.63 -7.56
CA HIS A 55 8.93 -7.01 -8.64
C HIS A 55 9.00 -6.06 -9.84
N LEU A 56 8.97 -4.74 -9.61
CA LEU A 56 9.05 -3.73 -10.66
C LEU A 56 10.37 -3.82 -11.45
N ILE A 57 11.46 -4.20 -10.79
CA ILE A 57 12.78 -4.40 -11.42
C ILE A 57 12.80 -5.70 -12.23
N ASP A 58 12.45 -6.83 -11.60
CA ASP A 58 12.60 -8.16 -12.18
C ASP A 58 11.63 -8.41 -13.34
N ARG A 59 10.44 -7.79 -13.24
CA ARG A 59 9.37 -7.96 -14.22
C ARG A 59 9.25 -6.79 -15.17
N TYR A 60 10.12 -5.78 -15.12
CA TYR A 60 9.99 -4.51 -15.84
C TYR A 60 9.49 -4.67 -17.29
N ASP A 61 10.14 -5.50 -18.13
CA ASP A 61 9.75 -5.68 -19.54
C ASP A 61 8.49 -6.56 -19.75
N THR A 62 8.03 -7.22 -18.70
CA THR A 62 6.99 -8.26 -18.72
C THR A 62 5.84 -8.00 -17.75
N LEU A 63 5.77 -6.81 -17.16
CA LEU A 63 4.73 -6.40 -16.20
C LEU A 63 3.35 -6.68 -16.79
N ALA A 64 2.39 -7.10 -15.98
CA ALA A 64 1.01 -7.24 -16.42
C ALA A 64 0.41 -5.87 -16.81
N ASN A 65 -0.70 -5.87 -17.56
CA ASN A 65 -1.39 -4.61 -17.90
C ASN A 65 -1.86 -3.87 -16.63
N ASN A 66 -2.24 -4.63 -15.60
CA ASN A 66 -2.54 -4.14 -14.27
C ASN A 66 -1.76 -4.98 -13.27
N THR A 67 -1.04 -4.31 -12.37
CA THR A 67 -0.34 -4.97 -11.25
C THR A 67 -0.94 -4.47 -9.94
N ILE A 68 -1.36 -5.40 -9.09
CA ILE A 68 -1.96 -5.12 -7.78
C ILE A 68 -0.98 -5.51 -6.70
N PHE A 69 -0.65 -4.58 -5.81
CA PHE A 69 0.26 -4.77 -4.69
C PHE A 69 -0.52 -4.84 -3.38
N LEU A 70 -0.31 -5.90 -2.61
CA LEU A 70 -1.06 -6.23 -1.40
C LEU A 70 -0.17 -6.82 -0.31
N HIS A 71 -0.67 -6.78 0.93
CA HIS A 71 -0.19 -7.59 2.04
C HIS A 71 -0.74 -9.03 1.93
N ALA A 72 -0.13 -9.98 2.62
CA ALA A 72 -0.47 -11.40 2.50
C ALA A 72 -1.85 -11.78 3.07
N SER A 73 -2.22 -11.17 4.19
CA SER A 73 -3.43 -11.54 4.92
C SER A 73 -4.70 -11.14 4.16
N ARG A 74 -5.56 -12.13 3.84
CA ARG A 74 -6.89 -11.87 3.23
C ARG A 74 -7.75 -11.00 4.13
N PHE A 75 -7.79 -11.30 5.42
CA PHE A 75 -8.52 -10.53 6.41
C PHE A 75 -7.53 -9.72 7.25
N ALA A 76 -7.55 -8.41 7.10
CA ALA A 76 -6.65 -7.53 7.84
C ALA A 76 -7.20 -6.10 7.90
N TRP A 77 -7.03 -5.42 9.04
CA TRP A 77 -7.56 -4.08 9.28
C TRP A 77 -7.22 -3.07 8.17
N HIS A 78 -6.13 -3.26 7.44
CA HIS A 78 -5.75 -2.39 6.34
C HIS A 78 -6.53 -2.62 5.03
N ASN A 79 -7.48 -3.55 4.97
CA ASN A 79 -8.38 -3.77 3.83
C ASN A 79 -9.66 -2.94 3.93
N ASP A 80 -10.05 -2.28 2.82
CA ASP A 80 -11.17 -1.33 2.77
C ASP A 80 -12.56 -1.98 2.57
N ASP A 81 -12.90 -2.86 3.50
CA ASP A 81 -14.15 -3.61 3.52
C ASP A 81 -14.71 -3.74 4.96
N PRO A 82 -16.04 -3.80 5.16
CA PRO A 82 -16.63 -3.99 6.49
C PRO A 82 -16.13 -5.24 7.22
N ASP A 83 -15.79 -6.29 6.47
CA ASP A 83 -15.20 -7.52 7.01
C ASP A 83 -13.67 -7.53 6.96
N TYR A 84 -13.05 -6.42 6.56
CA TYR A 84 -11.62 -6.32 6.32
C TYR A 84 -11.09 -7.36 5.31
N ASP A 85 -11.95 -7.79 4.38
CA ASP A 85 -11.66 -8.83 3.38
C ASP A 85 -11.10 -8.22 2.09
N ALA A 86 -9.82 -8.51 1.79
CA ALA A 86 -9.19 -8.15 0.52
C ALA A 86 -9.88 -8.81 -0.68
N LEU A 87 -10.44 -10.02 -0.53
CA LEU A 87 -11.09 -10.72 -1.64
C LEU A 87 -12.33 -9.96 -2.11
N ALA A 88 -13.12 -9.43 -1.18
CA ALA A 88 -14.33 -8.68 -1.47
C ALA A 88 -14.06 -7.41 -2.30
N THR A 89 -12.98 -6.68 -1.98
CA THR A 89 -12.55 -5.50 -2.73
C THR A 89 -11.97 -5.87 -4.08
N LEU A 90 -11.14 -6.92 -4.16
CA LEU A 90 -10.50 -7.36 -5.40
C LEU A 90 -11.50 -7.84 -6.46
N HIS A 91 -12.57 -8.53 -6.06
CA HIS A 91 -13.65 -8.93 -6.99
C HIS A 91 -14.38 -7.76 -7.63
N ARG A 92 -14.34 -6.59 -7.00
CA ARG A 92 -15.02 -5.38 -7.45
C ARG A 92 -14.08 -4.39 -8.14
N LEU A 93 -12.78 -4.63 -8.09
CA LEU A 93 -11.77 -3.74 -8.64
C LEU A 93 -11.99 -3.49 -10.13
N GLN A 94 -12.23 -2.24 -10.50
CA GLN A 94 -12.46 -1.81 -11.86
C GLN A 94 -11.13 -1.67 -12.61
N LEU A 95 -10.66 -2.76 -13.22
CA LEU A 95 -9.36 -2.80 -13.91
C LEU A 95 -9.24 -1.75 -15.03
N ASP A 96 -10.31 -1.45 -15.75
CA ASP A 96 -10.31 -0.41 -16.79
C ASP A 96 -10.08 0.99 -16.18
N PHE A 97 -10.56 1.22 -14.95
CA PHE A 97 -10.26 2.45 -14.22
C PHE A 97 -8.81 2.49 -13.73
N VAL A 98 -8.22 1.35 -13.34
CA VAL A 98 -6.78 1.26 -13.02
C VAL A 98 -5.94 1.68 -14.23
N GLN A 99 -6.27 1.17 -15.42
CA GLN A 99 -5.58 1.52 -16.67
C GLN A 99 -5.68 3.01 -17.01
N THR A 100 -6.88 3.58 -16.94
CA THR A 100 -7.09 5.00 -17.29
C THR A 100 -6.58 5.96 -16.23
N SER A 101 -6.64 5.59 -14.94
CA SER A 101 -6.13 6.39 -13.83
C SER A 101 -4.61 6.29 -13.71
N GLY A 102 -4.02 5.16 -14.08
CA GLY A 102 -2.59 4.87 -13.92
C GLY A 102 -2.22 4.32 -12.54
N TYR A 103 -2.82 4.88 -11.48
CA TYR A 103 -2.69 4.47 -10.09
C TYR A 103 -4.04 4.58 -9.37
N VAL A 104 -4.36 3.60 -8.53
CA VAL A 104 -5.46 3.67 -7.56
C VAL A 104 -4.99 3.10 -6.23
N ASN A 105 -5.33 3.78 -5.13
CA ASN A 105 -5.19 3.22 -3.79
C ASN A 105 -6.38 2.26 -3.54
N LEU A 106 -6.14 1.12 -2.91
CA LEU A 106 -7.20 0.16 -2.57
C LEU A 106 -8.00 0.59 -1.33
N ARG A 107 -7.64 1.71 -0.70
CA ARG A 107 -8.40 2.35 0.37
C ARG A 107 -9.00 3.68 -0.11
N CYS A 108 -10.32 3.76 -0.02
CA CYS A 108 -11.15 4.90 -0.31
C CYS A 108 -11.53 5.71 0.94
N ALA A 109 -11.65 5.07 2.10
CA ALA A 109 -11.85 5.78 3.36
C ALA A 109 -10.58 6.59 3.71
N TRP A 110 -10.71 7.88 4.01
CA TRP A 110 -9.57 8.79 4.27
C TRP A 110 -8.81 8.52 5.57
N VAL A 111 -9.23 7.50 6.30
CA VAL A 111 -8.66 7.14 7.58
C VAL A 111 -7.17 6.78 7.47
N ILE A 112 -6.37 7.48 8.27
CA ILE A 112 -4.89 7.45 8.30
C ILE A 112 -4.29 7.88 6.96
N GLY A 113 -3.62 9.03 6.97
CA GLY A 113 -2.85 9.56 5.84
C GLY A 113 -3.54 10.60 4.97
N CYS A 114 -4.88 10.59 4.87
CA CYS A 114 -5.66 11.64 4.20
C CYS A 114 -6.32 12.61 5.20
N PRO A 115 -6.49 13.91 4.83
CA PRO A 115 -5.96 14.57 3.64
C PRO A 115 -4.49 15.00 3.78
N LEU A 116 -3.92 14.85 4.98
CA LEU A 116 -2.59 15.33 5.33
C LEU A 116 -1.95 14.33 6.30
N GLU A 117 -0.89 13.67 5.84
CA GLU A 117 -0.01 12.89 6.70
C GLU A 117 1.22 13.71 7.10
N VAL A 118 1.92 14.25 6.12
CA VAL A 118 3.24 14.87 6.29
C VAL A 118 3.22 16.27 5.72
N ARG A 119 3.85 17.21 6.42
CA ARG A 119 4.25 18.52 5.90
C ARG A 119 5.78 18.54 5.84
N PRO A 120 6.41 18.04 4.76
CA PRO A 120 7.83 17.72 4.75
C PRO A 120 8.73 18.87 5.25
N LEU A 121 8.46 20.11 4.83
CA LEU A 121 9.26 21.27 5.23
C LEU A 121 9.02 21.72 6.68
N ALA A 122 7.80 21.54 7.21
CA ALA A 122 7.43 22.01 8.55
C ALA A 122 7.68 20.94 9.63
N ASP A 123 7.64 19.67 9.24
CA ASP A 123 7.84 18.54 10.15
C ASP A 123 9.32 18.09 10.20
N ALA A 124 10.16 18.55 9.27
CA ALA A 124 11.60 18.27 9.25
C ALA A 124 12.26 18.69 10.57
N VAL A 125 13.18 17.87 11.05
CA VAL A 125 13.97 18.21 12.24
C VAL A 125 14.88 19.39 11.89
N ASP A 126 14.88 20.44 12.70
CA ASP A 126 15.93 21.44 12.65
C ASP A 126 17.26 20.75 13.00
N GLU A 127 18.26 20.86 12.11
CA GLU A 127 19.63 20.33 12.33
C GLU A 127 20.26 20.87 13.63
N TYR A 128 19.69 21.94 14.22
CA TYR A 128 20.14 22.60 15.45
C TYR A 128 19.30 22.31 16.70
N ALA A 129 18.20 21.56 16.60
CA ALA A 129 17.43 21.19 17.78
C ALA A 129 18.19 20.09 18.54
N GLU A 130 18.43 20.29 19.85
CA GLU A 130 18.99 19.26 20.73
C GLU A 130 18.25 17.94 20.52
N GLN A 131 18.95 16.98 19.91
CA GLN A 131 18.41 15.64 19.71
C GLN A 131 18.51 14.94 21.06
N ASP A 132 17.39 14.89 21.78
CA ASP A 132 17.22 13.96 22.90
C ASP A 132 17.55 12.54 22.37
N PRO A 133 18.64 11.90 22.83
CA PRO A 133 19.04 10.58 22.35
C PRO A 133 17.99 9.50 22.59
N MET A 134 17.01 9.74 23.46
CA MET A 134 15.89 8.83 23.72
C MET A 134 14.70 9.05 22.78
N LYS A 135 14.64 10.17 22.05
CA LYS A 135 13.51 10.50 21.18
C LYS A 135 13.68 9.78 19.83
N LYS A 136 12.86 8.77 19.60
CA LYS A 136 12.79 8.08 18.30
C LYS A 136 12.35 9.04 17.20
N LEU A 137 13.05 9.00 16.07
CA LEU A 137 12.65 9.69 14.84
C LEU A 137 11.30 9.16 14.35
N THR A 138 10.55 10.04 13.70
CA THR A 138 9.27 9.70 13.06
C THR A 138 9.38 9.84 11.54
N THR A 139 8.51 9.17 10.79
CA THR A 139 8.50 9.28 9.32
C THR A 139 8.35 10.73 8.86
N LYS A 140 7.51 11.53 9.55
CA LYS A 140 7.28 12.95 9.20
C LYS A 140 8.57 13.77 9.24
N GLN A 141 9.42 13.47 10.22
CA GLN A 141 10.69 14.15 10.45
C GLN A 141 11.76 13.81 9.40
N VAL A 142 11.77 12.57 8.92
CA VAL A 142 12.77 12.09 7.94
C VAL A 142 12.33 12.24 6.48
N PHE A 143 11.03 12.50 6.24
CA PHE A 143 10.45 12.48 4.90
C PHE A 143 11.09 13.48 3.93
N LYS A 144 11.40 14.70 4.39
CA LYS A 144 12.03 15.73 3.54
C LYS A 144 13.33 15.23 2.93
N GLN A 145 14.26 14.81 3.78
CA GLN A 145 15.58 14.34 3.35
C GLN A 145 15.43 13.11 2.44
N ALA A 146 14.61 12.14 2.85
CA ALA A 146 14.38 10.94 2.05
C ALA A 146 13.79 11.26 0.66
N PHE A 147 12.86 12.23 0.58
CA PHE A 147 12.31 12.68 -0.70
C PHE A 147 13.37 13.32 -1.59
N GLU A 148 14.24 14.17 -1.05
CA GLU A 148 15.33 14.81 -1.81
C GLU A 148 16.33 13.77 -2.37
N GLU A 149 16.62 12.72 -1.60
CA GLU A 149 17.49 11.62 -2.01
C GLU A 149 16.83 10.71 -3.06
N LEU A 150 15.55 10.38 -2.88
CA LEU A 150 14.79 9.48 -3.77
C LEU A 150 14.38 10.18 -5.08
N MET A 151 14.08 11.47 -5.04
CA MET A 151 13.56 12.27 -6.17
C MET A 151 14.47 13.49 -6.46
N PRO A 152 15.75 13.26 -6.85
CA PRO A 152 16.70 14.34 -7.05
C PRO A 152 16.21 15.30 -8.13
N GLY A 153 16.22 16.60 -7.83
CA GLY A 153 15.77 17.66 -8.72
C GLY A 153 14.26 17.92 -8.73
N MET A 154 13.46 17.15 -7.98
CA MET A 154 12.05 17.46 -7.76
C MET A 154 11.88 18.39 -6.56
N THR A 155 10.94 19.34 -6.67
CA THR A 155 10.58 20.20 -5.54
C THR A 155 9.89 19.38 -4.44
N VAL A 156 10.40 19.46 -3.21
CA VAL A 156 9.77 18.84 -2.04
C VAL A 156 8.34 19.40 -1.87
N PRO A 157 7.31 18.55 -1.84
CA PRO A 157 5.94 19.02 -1.66
C PRO A 157 5.71 19.64 -0.27
N HIS A 158 4.83 20.64 -0.19
CA HIS A 158 4.43 21.22 1.09
C HIS A 158 3.57 20.28 1.95
N VAL A 159 2.78 19.43 1.29
CA VAL A 159 1.87 18.48 1.94
C VAL A 159 1.87 17.16 1.17
N ILE A 160 1.94 16.07 1.92
CA ILE A 160 1.74 14.70 1.45
C ILE A 160 0.46 14.15 2.08
N GLY A 161 -0.40 13.56 1.27
CA GLY A 161 -1.61 12.91 1.74
C GLY A 161 -2.09 11.83 0.78
N VAL A 162 -2.26 10.61 1.29
CA VAL A 162 -2.90 9.49 0.60
C VAL A 162 -3.38 8.52 1.69
N ALA A 163 -4.44 7.76 1.42
CA ALA A 163 -4.88 6.74 2.36
C ALA A 163 -3.77 5.70 2.57
N CYS A 164 -3.57 5.26 3.81
CA CYS A 164 -2.43 4.45 4.20
C CYS A 164 -2.32 3.09 3.49
N CYS A 165 -1.22 2.43 3.86
CA CYS A 165 -1.03 1.00 4.00
C CYS A 165 -0.51 0.28 2.76
N SER A 166 0.05 1.03 1.79
CA SER A 166 0.75 0.49 0.62
C SER A 166 -0.01 -0.54 -0.22
N GLN A 167 -1.35 -0.59 -0.14
CA GLN A 167 -2.15 -1.45 -1.00
C GLN A 167 -2.72 -0.64 -2.16
N PHE A 168 -2.27 -0.93 -3.37
CA PHE A 168 -2.61 -0.14 -4.55
C PHE A 168 -2.55 -0.98 -5.83
N ALA A 169 -3.17 -0.48 -6.89
CA ALA A 169 -3.07 -1.06 -8.22
C ALA A 169 -2.54 -0.02 -9.20
N ILE A 170 -1.69 -0.45 -10.13
CA ILE A 170 -1.12 0.38 -11.18
C ILE A 170 -1.34 -0.22 -12.55
N SER A 171 -1.42 0.66 -13.55
CA SER A 171 -1.26 0.29 -14.95
C SER A 171 0.20 0.03 -15.30
N ARG A 172 0.45 -0.79 -16.33
CA ARG A 172 1.80 -0.95 -16.91
C ARG A 172 2.38 0.39 -17.35
N GLU A 173 1.55 1.23 -17.96
CA GLU A 173 1.95 2.53 -18.49
C GLU A 173 2.44 3.46 -17.38
N ALA A 174 1.81 3.43 -16.20
CA ALA A 174 2.26 4.19 -15.04
C ALA A 174 3.60 3.67 -14.48
N ALA A 175 3.82 2.35 -14.47
CA ALA A 175 5.10 1.76 -14.08
C ALA A 175 6.23 2.19 -15.04
N HIS A 176 5.97 2.23 -16.35
CA HIS A 176 6.97 2.62 -17.34
C HIS A 176 7.26 4.12 -17.43
N ARG A 177 6.61 4.96 -16.61
CA ARG A 177 7.00 6.37 -16.47
C ARG A 177 8.41 6.52 -15.89
N TRP A 178 8.86 5.51 -15.15
CA TRP A 178 10.20 5.42 -14.61
C TRP A 178 10.97 4.32 -15.31
N THR A 179 12.27 4.53 -15.49
CA THR A 179 13.18 3.52 -16.03
C THR A 179 13.42 2.42 -15.00
N ARG A 180 13.84 1.24 -15.46
CA ARG A 180 14.33 0.19 -14.55
C ARG A 180 15.45 0.72 -13.63
N GLY A 181 16.29 1.61 -14.15
CA GLY A 181 17.36 2.25 -13.38
C GLY A 181 16.85 3.06 -12.19
N ASP A 182 15.73 3.77 -12.34
CA ASP A 182 15.12 4.53 -11.24
C ASP A 182 14.65 3.61 -10.11
N TYR A 183 13.96 2.51 -10.45
CA TYR A 183 13.55 1.49 -9.48
C TYR A 183 14.74 0.85 -8.76
N ILE A 184 15.83 0.57 -9.49
CA ILE A 184 17.08 0.09 -8.90
C ILE A 184 17.62 1.12 -7.90
N ARG A 185 17.71 2.41 -8.25
CA ARG A 185 18.19 3.45 -7.33
C ARG A 185 17.35 3.54 -6.06
N TRP A 186 16.02 3.47 -6.17
CA TRP A 186 15.15 3.48 -4.99
C TRP A 186 15.32 2.25 -4.12
N ARG A 187 15.55 1.07 -4.71
CA ARG A 187 15.86 -0.15 -3.94
C ARG A 187 17.23 -0.04 -3.28
N GLU A 188 18.23 0.51 -3.95
CA GLU A 188 19.54 0.76 -3.37
C GLU A 188 19.48 1.78 -2.22
N TRP A 189 18.68 2.84 -2.33
CA TRP A 189 18.41 3.75 -1.21
C TRP A 189 17.84 2.98 -0.02
N LEU A 190 16.83 2.13 -0.26
CA LEU A 190 16.19 1.33 0.78
C LEU A 190 17.18 0.36 1.45
N LEU A 191 18.07 -0.26 0.69
CA LEU A 191 19.10 -1.16 1.21
C LEU A 191 20.14 -0.42 2.08
N ASN A 192 20.57 0.77 1.63
CA ASN A 192 21.74 1.46 2.16
C ASN A 192 21.44 2.55 3.20
N THR A 193 20.19 3.04 3.30
CA THR A 193 19.82 4.04 4.31
C THR A 193 20.03 3.54 5.74
N GLU A 194 20.38 4.42 6.68
CA GLU A 194 20.49 4.09 8.10
C GLU A 194 19.11 4.04 8.80
N LEU A 195 18.06 4.50 8.11
CA LEU A 195 16.69 4.40 8.61
C LEU A 195 16.31 2.94 8.84
N ASP A 196 15.59 2.71 9.94
CA ASP A 196 15.05 1.39 10.24
C ASP A 196 13.97 0.96 9.22
N ASP A 197 13.58 -0.31 9.34
CA ASP A 197 12.62 -0.96 8.46
C ASP A 197 11.26 -0.22 8.40
N GLU A 198 10.79 0.27 9.55
CA GLU A 198 9.49 0.96 9.66
C GLU A 198 9.54 2.35 9.04
N LEU A 199 10.55 3.16 9.37
CA LEU A 199 10.67 4.53 8.86
C LEU A 199 10.89 4.54 7.35
N SER A 200 11.82 3.72 6.85
CA SER A 200 12.15 3.66 5.43
C SER A 200 11.00 3.10 4.58
N GLY A 201 10.30 2.06 5.07
CA GLY A 201 9.10 1.54 4.42
C GLY A 201 7.97 2.56 4.36
N ARG A 202 7.72 3.26 5.48
CA ARG A 202 6.67 4.28 5.58
C ARG A 202 6.94 5.52 4.73
N VAL A 203 8.20 5.88 4.49
CA VAL A 203 8.54 6.91 3.48
C VAL A 203 8.01 6.48 2.11
N LEU A 204 8.34 5.27 1.66
CA LEU A 204 7.92 4.78 0.34
C LEU A 204 6.40 4.58 0.24
N GLU A 205 5.74 4.16 1.32
CA GLU A 205 4.26 4.10 1.41
C GLU A 205 3.62 5.41 0.96
N TYR A 206 4.14 6.54 1.44
CA TYR A 206 3.67 7.89 1.12
C TYR A 206 4.32 8.50 -0.12
N MET A 207 5.08 7.73 -0.89
CA MET A 207 5.62 8.13 -2.18
C MET A 207 4.98 7.39 -3.36
N TRP A 208 4.33 6.24 -3.15
CA TRP A 208 3.81 5.43 -4.27
C TRP A 208 2.88 6.20 -5.20
N HIS A 209 1.92 6.96 -4.66
CA HIS A 209 1.00 7.73 -5.51
C HIS A 209 1.74 8.79 -6.34
N ILE A 210 2.77 9.42 -5.78
CA ILE A 210 3.61 10.42 -6.46
C ILE A 210 4.45 9.75 -7.56
N ILE A 211 5.11 8.64 -7.21
CA ILE A 211 5.87 7.81 -8.16
C ILE A 211 4.97 7.44 -9.36
N PHE A 212 3.73 7.03 -9.12
CA PHE A 212 2.82 6.65 -10.20
C PHE A 212 1.99 7.82 -10.75
N GLY A 213 2.46 9.06 -10.54
CA GLY A 213 2.03 10.24 -11.28
C GLY A 213 0.77 10.93 -10.74
N LYS A 214 0.43 10.73 -9.47
CA LYS A 214 -0.57 11.52 -8.75
C LYS A 214 0.07 12.72 -8.06
N ASN A 215 -0.77 13.71 -7.73
CA ASN A 215 -0.36 14.85 -6.93
C ASN A 215 0.07 14.40 -5.53
N SER A 216 0.88 15.23 -4.85
CA SER A 216 1.36 14.94 -3.50
C SER A 216 0.24 14.72 -2.47
N VAL A 217 -0.92 15.34 -2.70
CA VAL A 217 -2.18 15.02 -2.03
C VAL A 217 -3.12 14.31 -3.01
N TYR A 218 -3.37 13.02 -2.78
CA TYR A 218 -4.30 12.19 -3.53
C TYR A 218 -5.34 11.57 -2.60
N CYS A 219 -6.33 12.38 -2.24
CA CYS A 219 -7.44 12.02 -1.35
C CYS A 219 -8.77 12.30 -2.08
N PRO A 220 -9.19 11.44 -3.02
CA PRO A 220 -10.47 11.62 -3.71
C PRO A 220 -11.64 11.46 -2.72
N LEU A 221 -12.74 12.18 -2.95
CA LEU A 221 -13.97 12.01 -2.15
C LEU A 221 -14.36 10.53 -2.07
N ALA A 222 -14.73 10.04 -0.88
CA ALA A 222 -15.00 8.62 -0.65
C ALA A 222 -16.00 8.05 -1.66
N LYS A 223 -17.10 8.77 -1.94
CA LYS A 223 -18.10 8.36 -2.94
C LYS A 223 -17.50 8.18 -4.34
N GLN A 224 -16.63 9.10 -4.77
CA GLN A 224 -15.99 9.00 -6.08
C GLN A 224 -15.01 7.84 -6.14
N CYS A 225 -14.26 7.62 -5.06
CA CYS A 225 -13.34 6.50 -4.96
C CYS A 225 -14.08 5.16 -5.03
N TYR A 226 -15.06 4.89 -4.17
CA TYR A 226 -15.79 3.61 -4.18
C TYR A 226 -16.53 3.38 -5.50
N CYS A 227 -17.10 4.42 -6.10
CA CYS A 227 -17.75 4.30 -7.42
C CYS A 227 -16.76 3.92 -8.52
N ARG A 228 -15.61 4.61 -8.62
CA ARG A 228 -14.65 4.39 -9.71
C ARG A 228 -13.77 3.17 -9.51
N VAL A 229 -13.31 2.91 -8.28
CA VAL A 229 -12.41 1.80 -7.95
C VAL A 229 -13.19 0.50 -7.82
N TYR A 230 -14.40 0.53 -7.25
CA TYR A 230 -15.16 -0.68 -6.89
C TYR A 230 -16.55 -0.80 -7.54
N GLY A 231 -16.94 0.15 -8.40
CA GLY A 231 -18.27 0.15 -9.03
C GLY A 231 -19.43 0.40 -8.04
N MET A 232 -19.14 0.83 -6.81
CA MET A 232 -20.15 1.06 -5.77
C MET A 232 -20.59 2.53 -5.76
N CYS A 233 -21.47 2.92 -6.70
CA CYS A 233 -21.82 4.32 -6.93
C CYS A 233 -23.00 4.83 -6.09
N ASP A 234 -23.85 3.92 -5.60
CA ASP A 234 -25.09 4.25 -4.86
C ASP A 234 -24.89 4.34 -3.35
N LEU A 235 -23.63 4.50 -2.90
CA LEU A 235 -23.31 4.64 -1.48
C LEU A 235 -23.73 6.02 -0.95
N ASP A 236 -24.21 5.99 0.30
CA ASP A 236 -24.42 7.17 1.14
C ASP A 236 -23.09 7.54 1.82
N CYS A 237 -22.55 8.71 1.49
CA CYS A 237 -21.19 9.09 1.85
C CYS A 237 -21.07 10.54 2.29
N GLU A 238 -20.18 10.75 3.24
CA GLU A 238 -19.55 12.04 3.52
C GLU A 238 -18.35 12.23 2.55
N GLU A 239 -17.57 13.29 2.77
CA GLU A 239 -16.34 13.54 2.01
C GLU A 239 -15.29 12.43 2.21
N ASP A 240 -15.14 11.96 3.44
CA ASP A 240 -14.03 11.15 3.92
C ASP A 240 -14.35 9.64 4.05
N LYS A 241 -15.64 9.27 4.09
CA LYS A 241 -16.11 7.90 4.29
C LYS A 241 -17.51 7.66 3.72
N CYS A 242 -17.88 6.39 3.59
CA CYS A 242 -19.24 5.96 3.25
C CYS A 242 -19.85 5.11 4.36
N LYS A 243 -21.15 5.29 4.60
CA LYS A 243 -21.90 4.56 5.63
C LYS A 243 -21.84 3.05 5.37
N GLY A 244 -21.48 2.28 6.40
CA GLY A 244 -21.43 0.82 6.32
C GLY A 244 -20.34 0.25 5.41
N ARG A 245 -19.31 1.04 5.08
CA ARG A 245 -18.10 0.54 4.42
C ARG A 245 -17.00 0.28 5.45
N TYR A 246 -15.88 1.00 5.40
CA TYR A 246 -14.78 0.79 6.31
C TYR A 246 -14.89 1.64 7.57
N VAL A 247 -14.50 1.04 8.70
CA VAL A 247 -14.27 1.74 9.98
C VAL A 247 -12.92 1.27 10.50
N LEU A 248 -12.08 2.18 11.01
CA LEU A 248 -10.82 1.79 11.62
C LEU A 248 -11.10 1.07 12.95
N PRO A 249 -10.62 -0.18 13.13
CA PRO A 249 -10.80 -0.87 14.39
C PRO A 249 -9.99 -0.19 15.50
N LYS A 250 -10.45 -0.36 16.75
CA LYS A 250 -9.76 0.19 17.94
C LYS A 250 -8.37 -0.43 18.15
N VAL A 251 -8.16 -1.64 17.64
CA VAL A 251 -6.91 -2.38 17.72
C VAL A 251 -6.54 -2.81 16.30
N SER A 252 -5.27 -2.69 15.92
CA SER A 252 -4.74 -3.06 14.60
C SER A 252 -4.59 -4.57 14.39
N THR A 253 -5.26 -5.39 15.20
CA THR A 253 -5.31 -6.85 15.06
C THR A 253 -6.76 -7.32 15.05
N LEU A 254 -7.06 -8.25 14.14
CA LEU A 254 -8.34 -8.93 14.12
C LEU A 254 -8.33 -10.04 15.20
N PRO A 255 -9.49 -10.35 15.82
CA PRO A 255 -9.59 -11.41 16.80
C PRO A 255 -9.38 -12.79 16.17
N GLU A 256 -8.99 -13.77 16.99
CA GLU A 256 -8.96 -15.17 16.57
C GLU A 256 -10.38 -15.62 16.14
N GLY A 257 -10.46 -16.35 15.03
CA GLY A 257 -11.74 -16.79 14.46
C GLY A 257 -12.44 -15.76 13.56
N TRP A 258 -11.84 -14.60 13.28
CA TRP A 258 -12.33 -13.70 12.23
C TRP A 258 -12.34 -14.41 10.86
N PRO A 259 -13.36 -14.22 9.99
CA PRO A 259 -14.47 -13.26 10.09
C PRO A 259 -15.71 -13.75 10.84
N GLU A 260 -15.73 -14.97 11.36
CA GLU A 260 -16.90 -15.57 12.01
C GLU A 260 -17.07 -15.15 13.48
N ILE A 261 -15.98 -14.76 14.16
CA ILE A 261 -15.98 -14.30 15.55
C ILE A 261 -15.48 -12.86 15.63
N GLY A 262 -16.21 -12.02 16.37
CA GLY A 262 -15.89 -10.60 16.58
C GLY A 262 -15.02 -10.33 17.80
N TRP A 263 -14.66 -9.06 18.01
CA TRP A 263 -13.72 -8.65 19.06
C TRP A 263 -14.23 -8.91 20.49
N SER A 264 -15.54 -9.02 20.68
CA SER A 264 -16.15 -9.35 21.98
C SER A 264 -16.49 -10.84 22.11
N GLY A 265 -15.98 -11.68 21.20
CA GLY A 265 -16.28 -13.12 21.15
C GLY A 265 -17.66 -13.43 20.58
N GLU A 266 -18.36 -12.45 20.01
CA GLU A 266 -19.67 -12.62 19.42
C GLU A 266 -19.60 -13.34 18.07
N HIS A 267 -20.55 -14.24 17.82
CA HIS A 267 -20.72 -14.82 16.49
C HIS A 267 -21.19 -13.74 15.51
N ARG A 268 -20.49 -13.65 14.39
CA ARG A 268 -20.80 -12.77 13.26
C ARG A 268 -21.51 -13.61 12.20
N ASN A 269 -22.54 -13.04 11.58
CA ASN A 269 -23.22 -13.67 10.43
C ASN A 269 -22.43 -13.43 9.13
N PHE A 270 -21.16 -13.81 9.11
CA PHE A 270 -20.36 -13.76 7.88
C PHE A 270 -20.91 -14.77 6.86
N SER A 271 -21.06 -14.34 5.62
CA SER A 271 -21.67 -15.14 4.54
C SER A 271 -20.79 -15.28 3.31
N GLY A 272 -19.55 -14.77 3.36
CA GLY A 272 -18.57 -14.91 2.30
C GLY A 272 -17.89 -16.29 2.29
N PRO A 273 -17.14 -16.61 1.23
CA PRO A 273 -16.35 -17.84 1.18
C PRO A 273 -15.18 -17.79 2.18
N LEU A 274 -14.76 -18.95 2.72
CA LEU A 274 -13.58 -19.09 3.59
C LEU A 274 -12.35 -19.61 2.83
#